data_AF-A0A1M3J1N4-F1
#
_entry.id   AF-A0A1M3J1N4-F1
#
_cell.length_a   1.000
_cell.length_b   1.000
_cell.length_c   1.000
_cell.angle_alpha   90.00
_cell.angle_beta   90.00
_cell.angle_gamma   90.00
#
_symmetry.space_group_name_H-M   'P 1'
#
loop_
_entity.id
_entity.type
_entity.pdbx_description
1 polymer ?
#
loop_
_entity_poly.entity_id
_entity_poly.type
_entity_poly.pdbx_seq_one_letter_code
_entity_poly.pdbx_strand_id
1 'polypeptide(L)'
;MFVIFKNKELYHELWNNHTFDNLLETIELNLELIDTFYPALIHKEDIYLAFIDEDEGLIGKVTFSHSSNNNDILMSFDKPTTDSALIIRDIGYHIDADSNIHDDADKFEELTHKFYQSILKNALWICRKLLIKNIITISDNIDDHKDLSFWGGFDFLTHWEFNNNTIGIIPSTLKDSNQLQDIDTFLHSIRYVSYDELL
;
A
#
# COMPACT_ATOMS: atom_id res chain seq x y z
N MET A 1 -7.55 -5.19 4.71
CA MET A 1 -7.83 -5.03 3.27
C MET A 1 -7.40 -3.64 2.85
N PHE A 2 -6.81 -3.47 1.65
CA PHE A 2 -6.54 -2.14 1.12
C PHE A 2 -7.76 -1.51 0.45
N VAL A 3 -8.00 -0.24 0.76
CA VAL A 3 -8.96 0.64 0.11
C VAL A 3 -8.25 1.91 -0.36
N ILE A 4 -8.75 2.51 -1.44
CA ILE A 4 -8.26 3.78 -1.96
C ILE A 4 -8.89 4.91 -1.17
N PHE A 5 -8.04 5.80 -0.66
CA PHE A 5 -8.43 6.98 0.10
C PHE A 5 -8.43 8.20 -0.83
N LYS A 6 -9.61 8.74 -1.15
CA LYS A 6 -9.72 9.82 -2.15
C LYS A 6 -9.37 11.21 -1.60
N ASN A 7 -9.54 11.43 -0.30
CA ASN A 7 -9.26 12.73 0.33
C ASN A 7 -7.81 12.79 0.85
N LYS A 8 -6.92 13.37 0.05
CA LYS A 8 -5.47 13.41 0.31
C LYS A 8 -5.09 14.19 1.57
N GLU A 9 -5.78 15.30 1.85
CA GLU A 9 -5.50 16.15 3.01
C GLU A 9 -5.77 15.37 4.29
N LEU A 10 -6.92 14.70 4.33
CA LEU A 10 -7.34 13.89 5.45
C LEU A 10 -6.50 12.61 5.62
N TYR A 11 -6.01 12.01 4.53
CA TYR A 11 -5.18 10.80 4.58
C TYR A 11 -3.93 10.96 5.45
N HIS A 12 -3.22 12.08 5.29
CA HIS A 12 -2.01 12.36 6.07
C HIS A 12 -2.35 12.71 7.52
N GLU A 13 -3.44 13.44 7.75
CA GLU A 13 -3.91 13.81 9.08
C GLU A 13 -4.33 12.57 9.89
N LEU A 14 -5.11 11.67 9.31
CA LEU A 14 -5.55 10.42 9.93
C LEU A 14 -4.38 9.53 10.34
N TRP A 15 -3.34 9.46 9.51
CA TRP A 15 -2.18 8.64 9.86
C TRP A 15 -1.36 9.21 11.00
N ASN A 16 -1.25 10.54 11.09
CA ASN A 16 -0.43 11.19 12.12
C ASN A 16 -1.16 11.29 13.46
N ASN A 17 -2.49 11.34 13.43
CA ASN A 17 -3.34 11.38 14.61
C ASN A 17 -3.84 9.97 14.90
N HIS A 18 -3.02 9.16 15.58
CA HIS A 18 -3.31 7.78 16.02
C HIS A 18 -4.59 7.61 16.89
N THR A 19 -5.40 8.66 17.07
CA THR A 19 -6.69 8.64 17.77
C THR A 19 -7.81 8.33 16.78
N PHE A 20 -7.97 7.05 16.46
CA PHE A 20 -8.96 6.57 15.49
C PHE A 20 -10.40 6.77 15.97
N ASP A 21 -10.64 6.66 17.28
CA ASP A 21 -11.98 6.66 17.88
C ASP A 21 -12.75 7.98 17.71
N ASN A 22 -12.06 9.13 17.63
CA ASN A 22 -12.71 10.44 17.58
C ASN A 22 -12.86 11.03 16.16
N LEU A 23 -12.10 10.54 15.18
CA LEU A 23 -12.09 11.10 13.81
C LEU A 23 -13.13 10.47 12.88
N LEU A 24 -13.52 9.22 13.15
CA LEU A 24 -14.46 8.47 12.32
C LEU A 24 -15.91 8.94 12.44
N GLU A 25 -16.32 9.44 13.61
CA GLU A 25 -17.73 9.83 13.85
C GLU A 25 -18.18 11.06 13.04
N THR A 26 -17.26 11.80 12.42
CA THR A 26 -17.57 13.11 11.79
C THR A 26 -17.12 13.24 10.35
N ILE A 27 -16.44 12.25 9.76
CA ILE A 27 -15.76 12.43 8.46
C ILE A 27 -16.07 11.31 7.47
N GLU A 28 -16.63 11.69 6.32
CA GLU A 28 -16.83 10.79 5.19
C GLU A 28 -15.47 10.45 4.55
N LEU A 29 -14.97 9.24 4.80
CA LEU A 29 -13.64 8.80 4.35
C LEU A 29 -13.51 8.57 2.83
N ASN A 30 -14.61 8.63 2.08
CA ASN A 30 -14.70 8.46 0.62
C ASN A 30 -13.74 7.38 0.07
N LEU A 31 -14.03 6.14 0.46
CA LEU A 31 -13.20 4.98 0.18
C LEU A 31 -13.65 4.26 -1.11
N GLU A 32 -12.71 3.77 -1.91
CA GLU A 32 -12.99 2.97 -3.10
C GLU A 32 -12.25 1.63 -3.04
N LEU A 33 -12.91 0.54 -3.44
CA LEU A 33 -12.26 -0.76 -3.55
C LEU A 33 -11.29 -0.76 -4.73
N ILE A 34 -10.09 -1.31 -4.50
CA ILE A 34 -9.01 -1.24 -5.49
C ILE A 34 -9.31 -2.03 -6.78
N ASP A 35 -10.13 -3.07 -6.70
CA ASP A 35 -10.52 -3.90 -7.85
C ASP A 35 -11.50 -3.19 -8.80
N THR A 36 -12.28 -2.24 -8.27
CA THR A 36 -13.19 -1.36 -9.04
C THR A 36 -12.51 -0.11 -9.60
N PHE A 37 -11.31 0.19 -9.12
CA PHE A 37 -10.57 1.39 -9.49
C PHE A 37 -10.13 1.40 -10.95
N TYR A 38 -10.14 2.59 -11.57
CA TYR A 38 -9.59 2.82 -12.90
C TYR A 38 -8.07 3.02 -12.85
N PRO A 39 -7.22 2.01 -13.16
CA PRO A 39 -5.80 2.04 -12.81
C PRO A 39 -5.03 3.14 -13.52
N ALA A 40 -5.46 3.53 -14.73
CA ALA A 40 -4.79 4.54 -15.53
C ALA A 40 -4.83 5.95 -14.91
N LEU A 41 -5.64 6.16 -13.86
CA LEU A 41 -5.62 7.40 -13.09
C LEU A 41 -4.25 7.64 -12.43
N ILE A 42 -3.46 6.59 -12.18
CA ILE A 42 -2.11 6.70 -11.60
C ILE A 42 -1.16 7.58 -12.44
N HIS A 43 -1.40 7.71 -13.75
CA HIS A 43 -0.60 8.59 -14.62
C HIS A 43 -0.90 10.08 -14.42
N LYS A 44 -1.98 10.42 -13.70
CA LYS A 44 -2.40 11.79 -13.43
C LYS A 44 -2.16 12.19 -11.99
N GLU A 45 -2.28 11.24 -11.07
CA GLU A 45 -2.13 11.48 -9.65
C GLU A 45 -1.70 10.23 -8.89
N ASP A 46 -1.22 10.45 -7.68
CA ASP A 46 -0.90 9.37 -6.75
C ASP A 46 -2.16 8.74 -6.17
N ILE A 47 -2.06 7.44 -5.89
CA ILE A 47 -3.09 6.64 -5.26
C ILE A 47 -2.68 6.39 -3.81
N TYR A 48 -3.50 6.86 -2.89
CA TYR A 48 -3.30 6.69 -1.46
C TYR A 48 -4.10 5.49 -1.00
N LEU A 49 -3.43 4.50 -0.43
CA LEU A 49 -4.05 3.28 0.03
C LEU A 49 -3.98 3.21 1.56
N ALA A 50 -5.08 2.76 2.14
CA ALA A 50 -5.26 2.53 3.57
C ALA A 50 -5.59 1.05 3.79
N PHE A 51 -4.90 0.38 4.71
CA PHE A 51 -5.16 -1.00 5.09
C PHE A 51 -6.02 -1.04 6.34
N ILE A 52 -7.25 -1.51 6.19
CA ILE A 52 -8.21 -1.64 7.27
C ILE A 52 -8.40 -3.11 7.60
N ASP A 53 -8.14 -3.50 8.84
CA ASP A 53 -8.49 -4.79 9.40
C ASP A 53 -9.80 -4.70 10.19
N GLU A 54 -10.54 -5.80 10.30
CA GLU A 54 -11.88 -5.80 10.92
C GLU A 54 -11.79 -5.66 12.45
N ASP A 55 -10.75 -6.23 13.05
CA ASP A 55 -10.56 -6.22 14.50
C ASP A 55 -9.71 -5.03 14.95
N GLU A 56 -8.74 -4.61 14.13
CA GLU A 56 -7.74 -3.58 14.49
C GLU A 56 -7.99 -2.21 13.84
N GLY A 57 -8.94 -2.09 12.90
CA GLY A 57 -9.20 -0.84 12.19
C GLY A 57 -8.09 -0.47 11.20
N LEU A 58 -7.76 0.83 11.07
CA LEU A 58 -6.69 1.28 10.16
C LEU A 58 -5.32 1.01 10.77
N ILE A 59 -4.63 0.01 10.23
CA ILE A 59 -3.32 -0.41 10.72
C ILE A 59 -2.17 -0.16 9.75
N GLY A 60 -2.49 0.31 8.55
CA GLY A 60 -1.45 0.52 7.56
C GLY A 60 -1.82 1.45 6.44
N LYS A 61 -0.79 1.93 5.76
CA LYS A 61 -0.92 2.86 4.64
C LYS A 61 0.20 2.65 3.63
N VAL A 62 -0.06 3.00 2.38
CA VAL A 62 0.96 3.04 1.32
C VAL A 62 0.53 3.99 0.20
N THR A 63 1.49 4.68 -0.40
CA THR A 63 1.25 5.51 -1.59
C THR A 63 1.79 4.81 -2.83
N PHE A 64 0.96 4.71 -3.86
CA PHE A 64 1.37 4.30 -5.19
C PHE A 64 1.45 5.51 -6.14
N SER A 65 2.58 5.67 -6.80
CA SER A 65 2.85 6.75 -7.75
C SER A 65 3.29 6.19 -9.09
N HIS A 66 3.00 6.89 -10.18
CA HIS A 66 3.68 6.62 -11.45
C HIS A 66 5.02 7.38 -11.49
N SER A 67 6.05 6.84 -12.14
CA SER A 67 7.36 7.50 -12.24
C SER A 67 7.32 8.90 -12.86
N SER A 68 6.32 9.19 -13.70
CA SER A 68 6.10 10.55 -14.24
C SER A 68 5.65 11.58 -13.21
N ASN A 69 5.08 11.15 -12.08
CA ASN A 69 4.55 12.05 -11.05
C ASN A 69 5.59 12.38 -9.99
N ASN A 70 6.72 11.66 -9.98
CA ASN A 70 7.73 11.76 -8.94
C ASN A 70 9.02 12.38 -9.49
N ASN A 71 9.12 13.70 -9.38
CA ASN A 71 10.28 14.48 -9.82
C ASN A 71 11.45 14.41 -8.84
N ASP A 72 11.22 13.96 -7.61
CA ASP A 72 12.23 13.94 -6.53
C ASP A 72 13.24 12.80 -6.70
N ILE A 73 12.86 11.77 -7.46
CA ILE A 73 13.81 10.76 -7.91
C ILE A 73 14.54 11.32 -9.13
N LEU A 74 15.63 12.04 -8.89
CA LEU A 74 16.62 12.38 -9.93
C LEU A 74 17.25 11.08 -10.45
N MET A 75 16.57 10.42 -11.38
CA MET A 75 17.00 9.12 -11.89
C MET A 75 18.15 9.28 -12.87
N SER A 76 19.38 9.20 -12.37
CA SER A 76 20.57 8.86 -13.17
C SER A 76 20.73 7.34 -13.30
N PHE A 77 19.62 6.62 -13.47
CA PHE A 77 19.60 5.19 -13.77
C PHE A 77 19.62 4.99 -15.29
N ASP A 78 19.85 3.77 -15.76
CA ASP A 78 19.55 3.42 -17.15
C ASP A 78 18.05 3.73 -17.41
N LYS A 79 17.79 4.87 -18.06
CA LYS A 79 16.44 5.41 -18.34
C LYS A 79 15.40 4.38 -18.82
N PRO A 80 15.74 3.34 -19.63
CA PRO A 80 14.74 2.40 -20.14
C PRO A 80 13.98 1.62 -19.05
N THR A 81 14.54 1.42 -17.85
CA THR A 81 13.86 0.68 -16.78
C THR A 81 12.93 1.56 -15.93
N THR A 82 13.01 2.87 -16.07
CA THR A 82 12.39 3.82 -15.13
C THR A 82 11.42 4.80 -15.78
N ASP A 83 11.46 4.92 -17.12
CA ASP A 83 10.57 5.77 -17.91
C ASP A 83 9.06 5.41 -17.75
N SER A 84 8.75 4.20 -17.25
CA SER A 84 7.38 3.77 -16.92
C SER A 84 7.43 2.72 -15.80
N ALA A 85 7.52 3.18 -14.57
CA ALA A 85 7.54 2.34 -13.38
C ALA A 85 6.42 2.72 -12.39
N LEU A 86 5.96 1.72 -11.65
CA LEU A 86 5.12 1.93 -10.47
C LEU A 86 6.03 2.17 -9.28
N ILE A 87 5.81 3.25 -8.55
CA ILE A 87 6.54 3.57 -7.34
C ILE A 87 5.66 3.24 -6.12
N ILE A 88 6.25 2.55 -5.15
CA ILE A 88 5.69 2.28 -3.83
C ILE A 88 6.48 3.12 -2.82
N ARG A 89 5.79 3.94 -2.04
CA ARG A 89 6.41 4.85 -1.06
C ARG A 89 5.48 5.12 0.12
N ASP A 90 5.99 5.82 1.13
CA ASP A 90 5.26 6.22 2.35
C ASP A 90 4.56 5.05 3.06
N ILE A 91 5.20 3.88 3.06
CA ILE A 91 4.66 2.70 3.74
C ILE A 91 4.64 3.00 5.24
N GLY A 92 3.47 2.85 5.85
CA GLY A 92 3.30 2.95 7.29
C GLY A 92 2.55 1.72 7.79
N TYR A 93 3.01 1.17 8.91
CA TYR A 93 2.35 0.06 9.60
C TYR A 93 2.34 0.36 11.09
N HIS A 94 1.19 0.21 11.73
CA HIS A 94 0.99 0.47 13.14
C HIS A 94 -0.18 -0.35 13.67
N ILE A 95 0.02 -0.97 14.82
CA ILE A 95 -1.04 -1.62 15.60
C ILE A 95 -1.12 -0.85 16.92
N ASP A 96 -2.34 -0.55 17.36
CA ASP A 96 -2.59 0.13 18.64
C ASP A 96 -1.90 -0.63 19.78
N ALA A 97 -1.16 0.08 20.63
CA ALA A 97 -0.42 -0.51 21.76
C ALA A 97 -1.34 -1.23 22.77
N ASP A 98 -2.60 -0.81 22.87
CA ASP A 98 -3.59 -1.43 23.77
C ASP A 98 -4.33 -2.62 23.12
N SER A 99 -3.98 -2.97 21.87
CA SER A 99 -4.58 -4.12 21.20
C SER A 99 -4.20 -5.45 21.86
N ASN A 100 -5.17 -6.35 21.98
CA ASN A 100 -4.95 -7.71 22.48
C ASN A 100 -4.10 -8.55 21.51
N ILE A 101 -3.87 -8.11 20.27
CA ILE A 101 -3.04 -8.84 19.31
C ILE A 101 -1.57 -8.92 19.75
N HIS A 102 -1.11 -7.99 20.61
CA HIS A 102 0.25 -8.03 21.16
C HIS A 102 0.50 -9.23 22.07
N ASP A 103 -0.57 -9.83 22.62
CA ASP A 103 -0.50 -11.05 23.43
C ASP A 103 -0.56 -12.34 22.57
N ASP A 104 -0.82 -12.21 21.26
CA ASP A 104 -1.02 -13.31 20.32
C ASP A 104 -0.06 -13.18 19.12
N ALA A 105 1.16 -13.71 19.32
CA ALA A 105 2.24 -13.60 18.34
C ALA A 105 1.86 -14.16 16.96
N ASP A 106 1.11 -15.27 16.91
CA ASP A 106 0.71 -15.90 15.64
C ASP A 106 -0.23 -14.97 14.85
N LYS A 107 -1.20 -14.32 15.53
CA LYS A 107 -2.08 -13.34 14.89
C LYS A 107 -1.35 -12.10 14.45
N PHE A 108 -0.42 -11.59 15.27
CA PHE A 108 0.40 -10.45 14.91
C PHE A 108 1.21 -10.73 13.62
N GLU A 109 1.85 -11.90 13.55
CA GLU A 109 2.60 -12.31 12.36
C GLU A 109 1.69 -12.48 11.14
N GLU A 110 0.53 -13.12 11.29
CA GLU A 110 -0.46 -13.29 10.22
C GLU A 110 -0.91 -11.93 9.66
N LEU A 111 -1.27 -10.99 10.54
CA LEU A 111 -1.73 -9.67 10.15
C LEU A 111 -0.63 -8.86 9.46
N THR A 112 0.60 -8.94 9.97
CA THR A 112 1.78 -8.28 9.39
C THR A 112 2.07 -8.82 7.99
N HIS A 113 2.07 -10.15 7.81
CA HIS A 113 2.19 -10.78 6.49
C HIS A 113 1.07 -10.31 5.56
N LYS A 114 -0.18 -10.34 6.02
CA LYS A 114 -1.35 -9.94 5.24
C LYS A 114 -1.23 -8.49 4.75
N PHE A 115 -0.74 -7.57 5.59
CA PHE A 115 -0.46 -6.19 5.19
C PHE A 115 0.59 -6.11 4.07
N TYR A 116 1.80 -6.60 4.31
CA TYR A 116 2.91 -6.46 3.36
C TYR A 116 2.68 -7.22 2.05
N GLN A 117 2.13 -8.44 2.10
CA GLN A 117 1.76 -9.20 0.90
C GLN A 117 0.67 -8.49 0.09
N SER A 118 -0.26 -7.82 0.76
CA SER A 118 -1.30 -7.05 0.08
C SER A 118 -0.72 -5.84 -0.67
N ILE A 119 0.38 -5.23 -0.19
CA ILE A 119 1.06 -4.16 -0.95
C ILE A 119 1.54 -4.70 -2.29
N LEU A 120 2.28 -5.82 -2.27
CA LEU A 120 2.81 -6.44 -3.48
C LEU A 120 1.69 -6.87 -4.44
N LYS A 121 0.66 -7.54 -3.89
CA LYS A 121 -0.50 -8.01 -4.66
C LYS A 121 -1.16 -6.86 -5.43
N ASN A 122 -1.41 -5.74 -4.76
CA ASN A 122 -2.07 -4.58 -5.35
C ASN A 122 -1.17 -3.86 -6.37
N ALA A 123 0.11 -3.71 -6.08
CA ALA A 123 1.08 -3.15 -7.01
C ALA A 123 1.18 -3.99 -8.30
N LEU A 124 1.27 -5.32 -8.17
CA LEU A 124 1.29 -6.23 -9.31
C LEU A 124 -0.01 -6.19 -10.11
N TRP A 125 -1.16 -6.03 -9.46
CA TRP A 125 -2.45 -5.87 -10.14
C TRP A 125 -2.46 -4.62 -11.03
N ILE A 126 -2.03 -3.46 -10.50
CA ILE A 126 -1.92 -2.21 -11.29
C ILE A 126 -0.93 -2.41 -12.45
N CYS A 127 0.26 -2.95 -12.18
CA CYS A 127 1.28 -3.18 -13.19
C CYS A 127 0.78 -4.06 -14.33
N ARG A 128 0.02 -5.13 -14.03
CA ARG A 128 -0.60 -6.00 -15.02
C ARG A 128 -1.64 -5.27 -15.87
N LYS A 129 -2.48 -4.44 -15.25
CA LYS A 129 -3.52 -3.68 -15.96
C LYS A 129 -2.93 -2.62 -16.91
N LEU A 130 -1.79 -2.05 -16.55
CA LEU A 130 -1.14 -0.96 -17.30
C LEU A 130 0.08 -1.39 -18.11
N LEU A 131 0.45 -2.68 -18.06
CA LEU A 131 1.66 -3.22 -18.70
C LEU A 131 2.96 -2.53 -18.22
N ILE A 132 2.96 -2.03 -16.97
CA ILE A 132 4.16 -1.48 -16.32
C ILE A 132 5.08 -2.63 -15.96
N LYS A 133 6.36 -2.54 -16.35
CA LYS A 133 7.31 -3.66 -16.23
C LYS A 133 8.06 -3.70 -14.90
N ASN A 134 8.24 -2.56 -14.26
CA ASN A 134 9.06 -2.45 -13.06
C ASN A 134 8.28 -1.77 -11.93
N ILE A 135 8.54 -2.25 -10.72
CA ILE A 135 8.12 -1.63 -9.47
C ILE A 135 9.37 -1.09 -8.79
N ILE A 136 9.28 0.12 -8.28
CA ILE A 136 10.33 0.79 -7.51
C ILE A 136 9.79 1.02 -6.10
N THR A 137 10.49 0.57 -5.07
CA THR A 137 10.18 0.92 -3.68
C THR A 137 11.11 2.01 -3.21
N ILE A 138 10.59 2.91 -2.38
CA ILE A 138 11.34 4.02 -1.79
C ILE A 138 10.98 4.13 -0.33
N SER A 139 12.00 4.15 0.52
CA SER A 139 11.89 4.36 1.97
C SER A 139 13.09 5.16 2.46
N ASP A 140 12.96 5.80 3.62
CA ASP A 140 14.07 6.47 4.31
C ASP A 140 14.95 5.49 5.11
N ASN A 141 14.51 4.24 5.29
CA ASN A 141 15.18 3.22 6.10
C ASN A 141 15.30 1.87 5.36
N ILE A 142 16.49 1.28 5.42
CA ILE A 142 16.77 -0.06 4.86
C ILE A 142 15.95 -1.16 5.55
N ASP A 143 15.59 -0.98 6.82
CA ASP A 143 14.80 -1.96 7.57
C ASP A 143 13.41 -2.15 6.94
N ASP A 144 12.81 -1.12 6.35
CA ASP A 144 11.53 -1.23 5.66
C ASP A 144 11.64 -2.17 4.43
N HIS A 145 12.78 -2.18 3.74
CA HIS A 145 13.00 -3.10 2.62
C HIS A 145 13.26 -4.53 3.09
N LYS A 146 13.85 -4.69 4.29
CA LYS A 146 13.94 -6.02 4.93
C LYS A 146 12.55 -6.52 5.28
N ASP A 147 11.68 -5.68 5.82
CA ASP A 147 10.30 -6.02 6.13
C ASP A 147 9.51 -6.37 4.86
N LEU A 148 9.65 -5.58 3.79
CA LEU A 148 9.05 -5.90 2.50
C LEU A 148 9.53 -7.25 1.95
N SER A 149 10.82 -7.56 2.10
CA SER A 149 11.37 -8.85 1.68
C SER A 149 10.82 -10.00 2.54
N PHE A 150 10.88 -9.85 3.86
CA PHE A 150 10.56 -10.89 4.83
C PHE A 150 9.06 -11.15 4.95
N TRP A 151 8.27 -10.10 5.22
CA TRP A 151 6.82 -10.21 5.41
C TRP A 151 6.08 -10.22 4.07
N GLY A 152 6.52 -9.42 3.10
CA GLY A 152 5.81 -9.21 1.84
C GLY A 152 6.23 -10.13 0.69
N GLY A 153 7.37 -10.82 0.81
CA GLY A 153 7.91 -11.65 -0.28
C GLY A 153 8.44 -10.84 -1.47
N PHE A 154 8.97 -9.64 -1.21
CA PHE A 154 9.50 -8.78 -2.27
C PHE A 154 10.87 -9.29 -2.75
N ASP A 155 10.90 -9.87 -3.96
CA ASP A 155 12.14 -10.34 -4.60
C ASP A 155 12.85 -9.19 -5.33
N PHE A 156 13.64 -8.42 -4.59
CA PHE A 156 14.41 -7.31 -5.13
C PHE A 156 15.54 -7.77 -6.06
N LEU A 157 15.62 -7.16 -7.24
CA LEU A 157 16.76 -7.32 -8.16
C LEU A 157 17.98 -6.55 -7.67
N THR A 158 17.74 -5.39 -7.06
CA THR A 158 18.80 -4.50 -6.58
C THR A 158 18.27 -3.56 -5.49
N HIS A 159 19.19 -3.14 -4.61
CA HIS A 159 18.95 -2.28 -3.45
C HIS A 159 20.04 -1.22 -3.35
N TRP A 160 19.68 0.05 -3.43
CA TRP A 160 20.63 1.16 -3.41
C TRP A 160 20.25 2.14 -2.30
N GLU A 161 21.23 2.72 -1.63
CA GLU A 161 21.05 3.85 -0.73
C GLU A 161 21.49 5.13 -1.46
N PHE A 162 20.60 6.11 -1.59
CA PHE A 162 20.85 7.36 -2.30
C PHE A 162 20.08 8.52 -1.66
N ASN A 163 20.77 9.63 -1.39
CA ASN A 163 20.17 10.84 -0.79
C ASN A 163 19.31 10.57 0.45
N ASN A 164 19.80 9.73 1.37
CA ASN A 164 19.09 9.26 2.58
C ASN A 164 17.85 8.38 2.31
N ASN A 165 17.64 7.96 1.06
CA ASN A 165 16.58 7.03 0.69
C ASN A 165 17.16 5.68 0.30
N THR A 166 16.52 4.62 0.75
CA THR A 166 16.69 3.27 0.23
C THR A 166 15.75 3.08 -0.96
N ILE A 167 16.31 2.63 -2.09
CA ILE A 167 15.58 2.35 -3.33
C ILE A 167 15.72 0.88 -3.67
N GLY A 168 14.59 0.22 -3.94
CA GLY A 168 14.53 -1.19 -4.34
C GLY A 168 13.85 -1.33 -5.70
N ILE A 169 14.34 -2.24 -6.55
CA ILE A 169 13.71 -2.52 -7.86
C ILE A 169 13.24 -3.97 -7.91
N ILE A 170 12.00 -4.14 -8.35
CA ILE A 170 11.32 -5.44 -8.45
C ILE A 170 10.72 -5.57 -9.86
N PRO A 171 10.85 -6.72 -10.52
CA PRO A 171 10.18 -6.95 -11.80
C PRO A 171 8.70 -7.19 -11.54
N SER A 172 7.83 -6.51 -12.29
CA SER A 172 6.38 -6.80 -12.24
C SER A 172 6.03 -8.17 -12.83
N THR A 173 6.92 -8.74 -13.65
CA THR A 173 6.78 -10.08 -14.20
C THR A 173 7.28 -11.08 -13.17
N LEU A 174 6.36 -11.65 -12.40
CA LEU A 174 6.62 -12.83 -11.59
C LEU A 174 7.12 -13.97 -12.50
N LYS A 175 8.23 -14.61 -12.11
CA LYS A 175 8.77 -15.78 -12.81
C LYS A 175 7.87 -17.02 -12.72
N ASP A 176 6.93 -17.04 -11.77
CA ASP A 176 5.99 -18.16 -11.61
C ASP A 176 4.54 -17.67 -11.59
N SER A 177 3.80 -18.07 -12.63
CA SER A 177 2.39 -17.78 -12.86
C SER A 177 1.43 -18.45 -11.86
N ASN A 178 1.92 -19.18 -10.87
CA ASN A 178 1.11 -19.98 -9.95
C ASN A 178 0.80 -19.30 -8.61
N GLN A 179 1.42 -18.16 -8.28
CA GLN A 179 1.16 -17.47 -7.00
C GLN A 179 0.00 -16.46 -7.04
N LEU A 180 -0.59 -16.21 -8.21
CA LEU A 180 -1.75 -15.33 -8.37
C LEU A 180 -3.04 -16.06 -8.74
N GLN A 181 -3.05 -17.40 -8.64
CA GLN A 181 -4.29 -18.17 -8.57
C GLN A 181 -4.84 -18.05 -7.15
N ASP A 182 -5.32 -16.87 -6.86
CA ASP A 182 -6.59 -16.61 -6.17
C ASP A 182 -6.65 -15.08 -6.08
N ILE A 183 -7.12 -14.51 -7.20
CA ILE A 183 -7.98 -13.33 -7.07
C ILE A 183 -9.20 -13.89 -6.34
N ASP A 184 -9.09 -14.08 -5.03
CA ASP A 184 -10.26 -14.03 -4.18
C ASP A 184 -10.91 -12.73 -4.57
N THR A 185 -12.01 -12.86 -5.31
CA THR A 185 -13.04 -11.82 -5.37
C THR A 185 -13.12 -11.28 -3.96
N PHE A 186 -12.82 -10.00 -3.77
CA PHE A 186 -12.92 -9.34 -2.48
C PHE A 186 -14.41 -9.39 -2.07
N LEU A 187 -14.83 -10.52 -1.54
CA LEU A 187 -16.20 -10.89 -1.22
C LEU A 187 -16.50 -10.49 0.22
N HIS A 188 -15.99 -9.34 0.63
CA HIS A 188 -16.47 -8.66 1.82
C HIS A 188 -17.11 -7.39 1.31
N SER A 189 -18.42 -7.50 1.06
CA SER A 189 -19.30 -6.34 1.10
C SER A 189 -18.96 -5.60 2.39
N ILE A 190 -18.51 -4.35 2.29
CA ILE A 190 -18.49 -3.44 3.43
C ILE A 190 -19.90 -3.48 4.00
N ARG A 191 -20.11 -4.21 5.11
CA ARG A 191 -21.46 -4.47 5.64
C ARG A 191 -22.04 -3.24 6.31
N TYR A 192 -21.20 -2.27 6.64
CA TYR A 192 -21.64 -1.03 7.26
C TYR A 192 -20.56 0.04 7.16
N VAL A 193 -20.87 1.14 6.47
CA VAL A 193 -20.36 2.48 6.78
C VAL A 193 -21.63 3.27 7.03
N SER A 194 -21.87 3.67 8.29
CA SER A 194 -23.16 4.21 8.68
C SER A 194 -23.46 5.51 7.94
N TYR A 195 -24.65 5.58 7.37
CA TYR A 195 -25.32 6.85 7.07
C TYR A 195 -26.39 7.10 8.13
N ASP A 196 -26.54 8.38 8.46
CA ASP A 196 -27.49 8.99 9.39
C ASP A 196 -28.90 8.39 9.35
N GLU A 197 -29.61 8.44 10.49
CA GLU A 197 -30.91 9.13 10.55
C GLU A 197 -31.44 9.29 12.00
N LEU A 198 -31.69 10.56 12.36
CA LEU A 198 -32.80 11.06 13.20
C LEU A 198 -32.75 10.80 14.72
N LEU A 199 -32.42 11.85 15.47
CA LEU A 199 -33.36 12.60 16.34
C LEU A 199 -32.83 14.00 16.70
#